data_AF-A0AA37GF35-F1
#
_entry.id   AF-A0AA37GF35-F1
#
_cell.length_a   1.000
_cell.length_b   1.000
_cell.length_c   1.000
_cell.angle_alpha   90.00
_cell.angle_beta   90.00
_cell.angle_gamma   90.00
#
_symmetry.space_group_name_H-M   'P 1'
#
loop_
_entity.id
_entity.type
_entity.pdbx_description
1 polymer ?
#
loop_
_entity_poly.entity_id
_entity_poly.type
_entity_poly.pdbx_seq_one_letter_code
_entity_poly.pdbx_strand_id
1 'polypeptide(L)'
;MAAKGHSLRDRQISALKKLLSLNDSFTETDTDDTQANGALGPTGAIITSDGDPLWKVLVFDDLGRDVISSVLRVSDLRALGITMHMYD
;
A
#
# COMPACT_ATOMS: atom_id res chain seq x y z
N MET A 1 -11.73 -24.40 16.35
CA MET A 1 -11.23 -23.52 15.27
C MET A 1 -11.20 -22.10 15.81
N ALA A 2 -10.04 -21.58 16.19
CA ALA A 2 -9.94 -20.21 16.70
C ALA A 2 -10.23 -19.26 15.54
N ALA A 3 -11.24 -18.40 15.68
CA ALA A 3 -11.48 -17.33 14.72
C ALA A 3 -10.17 -16.53 14.60
N LYS A 4 -9.63 -16.45 13.37
CA LYS A 4 -8.44 -15.64 13.08
C LYS A 4 -8.84 -14.17 13.17
N GLY A 5 -9.02 -13.68 14.40
CA GLY A 5 -9.31 -12.29 14.66
C GLY A 5 -8.19 -11.44 14.09
N HIS A 6 -8.54 -10.34 13.41
CA HIS A 6 -7.55 -9.42 12.86
C HIS A 6 -6.56 -9.02 13.95
N SER A 7 -5.27 -9.29 13.72
CA SER A 7 -4.22 -8.93 14.65
C SER A 7 -4.06 -7.41 14.71
N LEU A 8 -3.43 -6.90 15.76
CA LEU A 8 -3.08 -5.48 15.84
C LEU A 8 -2.24 -5.05 14.62
N ARG A 9 -1.34 -5.93 14.17
CA ARG A 9 -0.53 -5.74 12.96
C ARG A 9 -1.42 -5.59 11.73
N ASP A 10 -2.42 -6.44 11.55
CA ASP A 10 -3.32 -6.37 10.39
C ASP A 10 -4.10 -5.05 10.38
N ARG A 11 -4.55 -4.59 11.55
CA ARG A 11 -5.20 -3.29 11.70
C ARG A 11 -4.26 -2.12 11.37
N GLN A 12 -3.01 -2.18 11.81
CA GLN A 12 -1.99 -1.17 11.48
C GLN A 12 -1.74 -1.12 9.97
N ILE A 13 -1.57 -2.28 9.33
CA ILE A 13 -1.36 -2.38 7.89
C ILE A 13 -2.56 -1.78 7.13
N SER A 14 -3.79 -2.12 7.53
CA SER A 14 -5.01 -1.58 6.90
C SER A 14 -5.09 -0.05 7.06
N ALA A 15 -4.81 0.48 8.26
CA ALA A 15 -4.79 1.92 8.50
C ALA A 15 -3.71 2.65 7.67
N LEU A 16 -2.50 2.09 7.57
CA LEU A 16 -1.42 2.66 6.76
C LEU A 16 -1.77 2.62 5.28
N LYS A 17 -2.30 1.50 4.76
CA LYS A 17 -2.75 1.40 3.37
C LYS A 17 -3.79 2.46 3.05
N LYS A 18 -4.79 2.65 3.93
CA LYS A 18 -5.79 3.72 3.78
C LYS A 18 -5.15 5.10 3.74
N LEU A 19 -4.24 5.41 4.66
CA LEU A 19 -3.55 6.70 4.71
C LEU A 19 -2.72 6.96 3.45
N LEU A 20 -1.96 5.97 2.99
CA LEU A 20 -1.14 6.05 1.78
C LEU A 20 -1.99 6.13 0.50
N SER A 21 -3.23 5.66 0.55
CA SER A 21 -4.25 5.85 -0.47
C SER A 21 -4.97 7.21 -0.38
N LEU A 22 -4.38 8.20 0.30
CA LEU A 22 -4.96 9.54 0.49
C LEU A 22 -6.32 9.50 1.21
N ASN A 23 -6.50 8.53 2.11
CA ASN A 23 -7.72 8.25 2.85
C ASN A 23 -8.95 7.92 1.99
N ASP A 24 -8.76 7.54 0.73
CA ASP A 24 -9.84 7.06 -0.12
C ASP A 24 -10.52 5.83 0.53
N SER A 25 -11.82 5.66 0.27
CA SER A 25 -12.58 4.48 0.67
C SER A 25 -12.16 3.28 -0.19
N PHE A 26 -10.94 2.81 0.07
CA PHE A 26 -10.40 1.61 -0.56
C PHE A 26 -11.27 0.43 -0.13
N THR A 27 -12.00 -0.14 -1.07
CA THR A 27 -12.68 -1.41 -0.83
C THR A 27 -11.61 -2.49 -0.99
N GLU A 28 -11.40 -3.32 0.04
CA GLU A 28 -10.30 -4.31 0.11
C GLU A 28 -10.32 -5.37 -1.02
N THR A 29 -11.25 -5.28 -1.98
CA THR A 29 -11.43 -6.22 -3.09
C THR A 29 -10.29 -6.20 -4.10
N ASP A 30 -9.51 -5.11 -4.22
CA ASP A 30 -8.53 -4.97 -5.32
C ASP A 30 -7.12 -5.51 -5.03
N THR A 31 -6.85 -6.03 -3.82
CA THR A 31 -5.49 -6.46 -3.43
C THR A 31 -5.30 -7.93 -3.08
N ASP A 32 -6.35 -8.75 -3.07
CA ASP A 32 -6.22 -10.18 -2.72
C ASP A 32 -6.09 -11.13 -3.93
N ASP A 33 -6.24 -10.63 -5.17
CA ASP A 33 -6.22 -11.44 -6.40
C ASP A 33 -4.97 -11.26 -7.29
N THR A 34 -3.84 -10.78 -6.74
CA THR A 34 -2.58 -10.67 -7.50
C THR A 34 -1.64 -11.87 -7.35
N GLN A 35 -2.19 -13.09 -7.36
CA GLN A 35 -1.42 -14.31 -7.64
C GLN A 35 -2.20 -15.31 -8.51
N ALA A 36 -2.41 -15.00 -9.79
CA ALA A 36 -2.37 -16.00 -10.85
C ALA A 36 -2.33 -15.34 -12.24
N ASN A 37 -1.33 -15.73 -13.03
CA ASN A 37 -1.30 -15.68 -14.50
C ASN A 37 -1.01 -14.35 -15.23
N GLY A 38 0.28 -14.14 -15.53
CA GLY A 38 0.72 -14.22 -16.93
C GLY A 38 0.25 -13.18 -17.96
N ALA A 39 -0.11 -11.95 -17.57
CA ALA A 39 -0.27 -10.85 -18.53
C ALA A 39 0.57 -9.64 -18.11
N LEU A 40 1.63 -9.40 -18.86
CA LEU A 40 2.50 -8.23 -18.76
C LEU A 40 1.75 -6.97 -19.23
N GLY A 41 1.06 -6.31 -18.31
CA GLY A 41 0.78 -4.86 -18.36
C GLY A 41 1.57 -4.20 -17.23
N PRO A 42 1.97 -2.91 -17.32
CA PRO A 42 2.90 -2.32 -16.35
C PRO A 42 2.24 -2.26 -14.96
N THR A 43 2.60 -3.24 -14.13
CA THR A 43 2.74 -3.14 -12.67
C THR A 43 1.75 -2.23 -11.96
N GLY A 44 0.60 -2.78 -11.52
CA GLY A 44 -0.13 -2.31 -10.34
C GLY A 44 -0.19 -0.79 -10.14
N ALA A 45 -0.34 -0.02 -11.22
CA ALA A 45 -0.43 1.41 -11.13
C ALA A 45 -1.78 1.66 -10.48
N ILE A 46 -1.80 2.36 -9.34
CA ILE A 46 -3.02 3.04 -8.93
C ILE A 46 -3.32 4.01 -10.08
N ILE A 47 -4.31 3.67 -10.90
CA ILE A 47 -4.68 4.47 -12.05
C ILE A 47 -5.75 5.45 -11.55
N THR A 48 -5.61 6.72 -11.88
CA THR A 48 -6.68 7.70 -11.62
C THR A 48 -7.93 7.30 -12.41
N SER A 49 -9.12 7.79 -12.04
CA SER A 49 -10.37 7.59 -12.80
C SER A 49 -10.25 7.88 -14.30
N ASP A 50 -9.27 8.71 -14.67
CA ASP A 50 -8.99 9.16 -16.03
C ASP A 50 -7.98 8.30 -16.80
N GLY A 51 -7.47 7.21 -16.19
CA GLY A 51 -6.52 6.31 -16.85
C GLY A 51 -5.03 6.67 -16.67
N ASP A 52 -4.75 7.75 -15.93
CA ASP A 52 -3.38 8.22 -15.70
C ASP A 52 -2.68 7.50 -14.53
N PRO A 53 -1.39 7.14 -14.67
CA PRO A 53 -0.62 6.53 -13.60
C PRO A 53 -0.44 7.50 -12.42
N LEU A 54 -0.89 7.11 -11.22
CA LEU A 54 -0.76 7.90 -10.01
C LEU A 54 0.57 7.62 -9.29
N TRP A 55 1.43 8.64 -9.20
CA TRP A 55 2.69 8.57 -8.48
C TRP A 55 2.65 9.45 -7.23
N LYS A 56 3.03 8.87 -6.09
CA LYS A 56 3.02 9.54 -4.78
C LYS A 56 4.45 9.62 -4.22
N VAL A 57 4.76 10.73 -3.58
CA VAL A 57 5.97 10.89 -2.77
C VAL A 57 5.58 10.73 -1.31
N LEU A 58 6.27 9.85 -0.60
CA LEU A 58 6.06 9.63 0.83
C LEU A 58 7.21 10.29 1.60
N VAL A 59 6.87 11.23 2.48
CA VAL A 59 7.83 11.91 3.37
C VAL A 59 7.47 11.53 4.81
N PHE A 60 8.46 11.10 5.58
CA PHE A 60 8.32 10.77 7.00
C PHE A 60 9.62 11.09 7.75
N ASP A 61 9.51 11.31 9.05
CA ASP A 61 10.63 11.45 9.99
C ASP A 61 11.16 10.07 10.44
N ASP A 62 12.16 10.06 11.32
CA ASP A 62 12.72 8.82 11.89
C ASP A 62 11.65 7.91 12.50
N LEU A 63 10.71 8.48 13.25
CA LEU A 63 9.65 7.70 13.88
C LEU A 63 8.73 7.09 12.83
N GLY A 64 8.31 7.86 11.82
CA GLY A 64 7.49 7.38 10.72
C GLY A 64 8.19 6.29 9.92
N ARG A 65 9.52 6.39 9.72
CA ARG A 65 10.33 5.33 9.11
C ARG A 65 10.22 4.03 9.91
N ASP A 66 10.44 4.09 11.22
CA ASP A 66 10.44 2.91 12.08
C ASP A 66 9.05 2.26 12.14
N VAL A 67 7.99 3.06 12.17
CA VAL A 67 6.61 2.57 12.14
C VAL A 67 6.32 1.87 10.81
N ILE A 68 6.55 2.54 9.67
CA ILE A 68 6.16 2.02 8.35
C ILE A 68 7.01 0.81 7.96
N SER A 69 8.33 0.87 8.17
CA SER A 69 9.25 -0.22 7.81
C SER A 69 9.06 -1.49 8.65
N SER A 70 8.46 -1.38 9.85
CA SER A 70 8.16 -2.54 10.68
C SER A 70 7.06 -3.44 10.11
N VAL A 71 6.16 -2.89 9.28
CA VAL A 71 4.94 -3.59 8.82
C VAL A 71 4.75 -3.63 7.30
N LEU A 72 5.34 -2.71 6.53
CA LEU A 72 5.24 -2.65 5.08
C LEU A 72 6.61 -2.84 4.42
N ARG A 73 6.64 -3.61 3.32
CA ARG A 73 7.83 -3.78 2.49
C ARG A 73 7.90 -2.70 1.42
N VAL A 74 9.08 -2.51 0.85
CA VAL A 74 9.28 -1.62 -0.32
C VAL A 74 8.44 -2.06 -1.53
N SER A 75 8.16 -3.37 -1.67
CA SER A 75 7.22 -3.88 -2.69
C SER A 75 5.80 -3.33 -2.49
N ASP A 76 5.36 -3.25 -1.24
CA ASP A 76 4.00 -2.86 -0.89
C ASP A 76 3.81 -1.35 -1.12
N LEU A 77 4.83 -0.56 -0.79
CA LEU A 77 4.86 0.87 -1.10
C LEU A 77 4.82 1.13 -2.61
N ARG A 78 5.58 0.36 -3.41
CA ARG A 78 5.58 0.47 -4.87
C ARG A 78 4.23 0.09 -5.48
N ALA A 79 3.58 -0.94 -4.96
CA ALA A 79 2.22 -1.31 -5.38
C ALA A 79 1.18 -0.23 -5.05
N LEU A 80 1.45 0.63 -4.06
CA LEU A 80 0.63 1.80 -3.73
C LEU A 80 0.99 3.07 -4.52
N GLY A 81 1.83 2.96 -5.55
CA GLY A 81 2.27 4.08 -6.39
C GLY A 81 3.30 4.99 -5.72
N ILE A 82 3.95 4.55 -4.65
CA ILE A 82 4.94 5.36 -3.93
C ILE A 82 6.33 5.15 -4.56
N THR A 83 6.90 6.19 -5.15
CA THR A 83 8.16 6.11 -5.93
C THR A 83 9.37 6.74 -5.26
N MET A 84 9.20 7.48 -4.17
CA MET A 84 10.31 8.17 -3.54
C MET A 84 10.04 8.31 -2.03
N HIS A 85 11.00 7.89 -1.21
CA HIS A 85 11.01 8.06 0.24
C HIS A 85 12.13 9.03 0.56
N MET A 86 11.78 10.27 0.92
CA MET A 86 12.77 11.27 1.34
C MET A 86 12.89 11.25 2.85
N TYR A 87 14.13 11.24 3.31
CA TYR A 87 14.54 11.40 4.70
C TYR A 87 15.17 12.79 4.81
N ASP A 88 14.78 13.56 5.82
CA ASP A 88 15.50 14.75 6.27
C ASP A 88 15.94 14.52 7.72
#